data_AF-A0A643FM92-F1
#
_entry.id   AF-A0A643FM92-F1
#
_cell.length_a   1.000
_cell.length_b   1.000
_cell.length_c   1.000
_cell.angle_alpha   90.00
_cell.angle_beta   90.00
_cell.angle_gamma   90.00
#
_symmetry.space_group_name_H-M   'P 1'
#
loop_
_entity.id
_entity.type
_entity.pdbx_description
1 polymer ?
#
loop_
_entity_poly.entity_id
_entity_poly.type
_entity_poly.pdbx_seq_one_letter_code
_entity_poly.pdbx_strand_id
1 'polypeptide(L)'
;MLADQGAGFTAAELKVVETLLASYPSAALTSISNLAGQAGVSDPTVYRMVVKLGFDGYPSFQRALLAEVDEAMNSPLSRLGAPGDAALGEDFQKGALASLAISVERVAQHASPEDFNIAVELLGNARSAVFCTGGRSSLFLASRLASHLTHIRPKVRLVEPALERANEVLVDIGPDDALVVFDYRRYQKSVIDFAAAAHRQGARIILFTDEWKSPIAGFATATLSSFVQTGSPFDTKVPALAQCETLIAALIARFPEEARRRLEAIEAVRSSATPEGASIDF
;
A
#
# COMPACT_ATOMS: atom_id res chain seq x y z
N MET A 1 -4.83 10.69 -8.34
CA MET A 1 -4.56 11.66 -9.45
C MET A 1 -3.96 13.02 -9.00
N LEU A 2 -4.39 13.60 -7.87
CA LEU A 2 -3.92 14.94 -7.44
C LEU A 2 -2.53 14.94 -6.75
N ALA A 3 -2.13 13.83 -6.13
CA ALA A 3 -0.88 13.73 -5.37
C ALA A 3 0.38 13.44 -6.23
N ASP A 4 0.21 13.09 -7.50
CA ASP A 4 1.28 12.60 -8.39
C ASP A 4 1.79 13.65 -9.39
N GLN A 5 1.14 14.82 -9.44
CA GLN A 5 1.36 15.86 -10.45
C GLN A 5 2.02 17.12 -9.83
N GLY A 6 3.13 16.93 -9.10
CA GLY A 6 3.90 18.00 -8.44
C GLY A 6 4.64 18.97 -9.36
N ALA A 7 4.25 19.12 -10.63
CA ALA A 7 4.94 19.94 -11.61
C ALA A 7 4.12 21.18 -12.01
N GLY A 8 4.48 22.33 -11.42
CA GLY A 8 4.24 23.66 -12.02
C GLY A 8 3.06 24.48 -11.49
N PHE A 9 2.37 24.11 -10.41
CA PHE A 9 1.27 24.92 -9.87
C PHE A 9 1.73 26.26 -9.27
N THR A 10 0.93 27.32 -9.46
CA THR A 10 1.14 28.61 -8.77
C THR A 10 0.77 28.50 -7.29
N ALA A 11 1.24 29.44 -6.46
CA ALA A 11 0.89 29.49 -5.03
C ALA A 11 -0.63 29.52 -4.77
N ALA A 12 -1.41 30.14 -5.66
CA ALA A 12 -2.86 30.16 -5.56
C ALA A 12 -3.49 28.83 -5.97
N GLU A 13 -2.94 28.14 -6.97
CA GLU A 13 -3.38 26.80 -7.37
C GLU A 13 -3.04 25.76 -6.28
N LEU A 14 -1.89 25.89 -5.61
CA LEU A 14 -1.51 25.03 -4.50
C LEU A 14 -2.49 25.10 -3.32
N LYS A 15 -3.01 26.28 -2.98
CA LYS A 15 -4.07 26.42 -1.96
C LYS A 15 -5.33 25.63 -2.31
N VAL A 16 -5.68 25.59 -3.59
CA VAL A 16 -6.82 24.79 -4.08
C VAL A 16 -6.51 23.30 -3.92
N VAL A 17 -5.31 22.86 -4.28
CA VAL A 17 -4.86 21.47 -4.10
C VAL A 17 -4.87 21.07 -2.62
N GLU A 18 -4.32 21.90 -1.73
CA GLU A 18 -4.31 21.67 -0.28
C GLU A 18 -5.73 21.54 0.27
N THR A 19 -6.64 22.44 -0.13
CA THR A 19 -8.05 22.43 0.29
C THR A 19 -8.76 21.17 -0.21
N LEU A 20 -8.50 20.76 -1.45
CA LEU A 20 -9.02 19.52 -2.02
C LEU A 20 -8.53 18.30 -1.25
N LEU A 21 -7.23 18.22 -0.94
CA LEU A 21 -6.63 17.09 -0.22
C LEU A 21 -7.08 17.02 1.24
N ALA A 22 -7.25 18.16 1.91
CA ALA A 22 -7.66 18.23 3.32
C ALA A 22 -9.09 17.72 3.58
N SER A 23 -9.95 17.73 2.56
CA SER A 23 -11.37 17.35 2.70
C SER A 23 -11.85 16.50 1.53
N TYR A 24 -10.94 15.73 0.94
CA TYR A 24 -11.26 14.79 -0.13
C TYR A 24 -12.18 13.67 0.37
N PRO A 25 -13.21 13.25 -0.41
CA PRO A 25 -13.65 13.83 -1.69
C PRO A 25 -14.64 15.00 -1.55
N SER A 26 -15.15 15.26 -0.34
CA SER A 26 -16.27 16.18 -0.10
C SER A 26 -16.08 17.59 -0.66
N ALA A 27 -14.88 18.18 -0.53
CA ALA A 27 -14.59 19.54 -1.01
C ALA A 27 -14.80 19.69 -2.52
N ALA A 28 -14.42 18.65 -3.27
CA ALA A 28 -14.49 18.63 -4.71
C ALA A 28 -15.88 18.28 -5.27
N LEU A 29 -16.78 17.78 -4.42
CA LEU A 29 -18.17 17.52 -4.76
C LEU A 29 -19.06 18.77 -4.63
N THR A 30 -18.48 19.90 -4.22
CA THR A 30 -19.16 21.19 -4.15
C THR A 30 -18.97 21.99 -5.45
N SER A 31 -19.67 23.12 -5.59
CA SER A 31 -19.51 24.02 -6.75
C SER A 31 -18.10 24.63 -6.80
N ILE A 32 -17.68 25.05 -8.00
CA ILE A 32 -16.39 25.74 -8.19
C ILE A 32 -16.24 26.96 -7.27
N SER A 33 -17.32 27.70 -7.05
CA SER A 33 -17.33 28.89 -6.19
C SER A 33 -17.17 28.53 -4.72
N ASN A 34 -17.73 27.40 -4.27
CA ASN A 34 -17.55 26.93 -2.90
C ASN A 34 -16.11 26.48 -2.66
N LEU A 35 -15.53 25.73 -3.59
CA LEU A 35 -14.13 25.31 -3.50
C LEU A 35 -13.19 26.52 -3.54
N ALA A 36 -13.45 27.48 -4.43
CA ALA A 36 -12.70 28.73 -4.51
C ALA A 36 -12.77 29.52 -3.19
N GLY A 37 -13.96 29.63 -2.61
CA GLY A 37 -14.19 30.26 -1.30
C GLY A 37 -13.43 29.58 -0.16
N GLN A 38 -13.47 28.24 -0.10
CA GLN A 38 -12.74 27.46 0.92
C GLN A 38 -11.22 27.62 0.78
N ALA A 39 -10.71 27.63 -0.45
CA ALA A 39 -9.29 27.78 -0.74
C ALA A 39 -8.80 29.25 -0.65
N GLY A 40 -9.70 30.21 -0.47
CA GLY A 40 -9.37 31.63 -0.44
C GLY A 40 -8.85 32.17 -1.78
N VAL A 41 -9.39 31.68 -2.89
CA VAL A 41 -9.03 32.10 -4.26
C VAL A 41 -10.27 32.43 -5.08
N SER A 42 -10.08 32.95 -6.30
CA SER A 42 -11.16 33.22 -7.26
C SER A 42 -11.51 32.00 -8.11
N ASP A 43 -12.76 31.86 -8.55
CA ASP A 43 -13.23 30.79 -9.45
C ASP A 43 -12.35 30.58 -10.70
N PRO A 44 -11.86 31.62 -11.41
CA PRO A 44 -10.96 31.44 -12.55
C PRO A 44 -9.63 30.75 -12.20
N THR A 45 -9.16 30.87 -10.95
CA THR A 45 -7.95 30.19 -10.48
C THR A 45 -8.21 28.70 -10.35
N VAL A 46 -9.34 28.31 -9.76
CA VAL A 46 -9.76 26.90 -9.70
C VAL A 46 -9.95 26.33 -11.11
N TYR A 47 -10.59 27.09 -12.02
CA TYR A 47 -10.77 26.66 -13.40
C TYR A 47 -9.44 26.45 -14.14
N ARG A 48 -8.50 27.39 -14.03
CA ARG A 48 -7.16 27.25 -14.64
C ARG A 48 -6.41 26.03 -14.10
N MET A 49 -6.48 25.77 -12.80
CA MET A 49 -5.89 24.57 -12.19
C MET A 49 -6.47 23.30 -12.81
N VAL A 50 -7.79 23.23 -12.94
CA VAL A 50 -8.49 22.07 -13.52
C VAL A 50 -8.12 21.85 -14.99
N VAL A 51 -8.06 22.91 -15.79
CA VAL A 51 -7.61 22.82 -17.19
C VAL A 51 -6.16 22.37 -17.29
N LYS A 52 -5.30 22.86 -16.40
CA LYS A 52 -3.90 22.46 -16.31
C LYS A 52 -3.70 21.00 -15.89
N LEU A 53 -4.65 20.44 -15.14
CA LEU A 53 -4.75 19.01 -14.84
C LEU A 53 -5.26 18.17 -16.03
N GLY A 54 -5.55 18.78 -17.18
CA GLY A 54 -5.96 18.09 -18.40
C GLY A 54 -7.47 17.88 -18.54
N PHE A 55 -8.29 18.61 -17.77
CA PHE A 55 -9.75 18.51 -17.84
C PHE A 55 -10.37 19.68 -18.62
N ASP A 56 -11.41 19.40 -19.40
CA ASP A 56 -12.14 20.43 -20.16
C ASP A 56 -12.86 21.49 -19.29
N GLY A 57 -12.96 21.25 -17.97
CA GLY A 57 -13.53 22.19 -17.01
C GLY A 57 -13.88 21.54 -15.68
N TYR A 58 -14.39 22.34 -14.75
CA TYR A 58 -14.74 21.87 -13.41
C TYR A 58 -15.75 20.70 -13.40
N PRO A 59 -16.78 20.66 -14.27
CA PRO A 59 -17.70 19.50 -14.30
C PRO A 59 -17.06 18.19 -14.79
N SER A 60 -16.08 18.22 -15.71
CA SER A 60 -15.38 17.00 -16.12
C SER A 60 -14.42 16.50 -15.03
N PHE A 61 -13.75 17.42 -14.33
CA PHE A 61 -12.99 17.12 -13.12
C PHE A 61 -13.86 16.48 -12.02
N GLN A 62 -15.01 17.08 -11.71
CA GLN A 62 -15.92 16.55 -10.69
C GLN A 62 -16.46 15.16 -11.05
N ARG A 63 -16.76 14.90 -12.33
CA ARG A 63 -17.17 13.56 -12.80
C ARG A 63 -16.06 12.53 -12.67
N ALA A 64 -14.84 12.87 -13.05
CA ALA A 64 -13.69 11.99 -12.87
C ALA A 64 -13.46 11.66 -11.40
N LEU A 65 -13.67 12.64 -10.52
CA LEU A 65 -13.56 12.42 -9.08
C LEU A 65 -14.66 11.55 -8.50
N LEU A 66 -15.91 11.77 -8.92
CA LEU A 66 -17.03 10.92 -8.55
C LEU A 66 -16.79 9.47 -8.98
N ALA A 67 -16.28 9.27 -10.20
CA ALA A 67 -15.89 7.95 -10.66
C ALA A 67 -14.78 7.33 -9.80
N GLU A 68 -13.77 8.12 -9.40
CA GLU A 68 -12.69 7.66 -8.50
C GLU A 68 -13.23 7.24 -7.12
N VAL A 69 -14.17 8.02 -6.55
CA VAL A 69 -14.82 7.72 -5.27
C VAL A 69 -15.72 6.48 -5.39
N ASP A 70 -16.52 6.40 -6.44
CA ASP A 70 -17.37 5.24 -6.71
C ASP A 70 -16.52 4.00 -6.88
N GLU A 71 -15.41 4.07 -7.63
CA GLU A 71 -14.48 2.96 -7.78
C GLU A 71 -13.82 2.55 -6.45
N ALA A 72 -13.40 3.49 -5.61
CA ALA A 72 -12.82 3.21 -4.30
C ALA A 72 -13.83 2.59 -3.32
N MET A 73 -15.11 2.99 -3.42
CA MET A 73 -16.18 2.60 -2.50
C MET A 73 -17.02 1.40 -2.98
N ASN A 74 -16.95 1.05 -4.26
CA ASN A 74 -17.77 0.01 -4.84
C ASN A 74 -17.53 -1.35 -4.15
N SER A 75 -18.63 -1.99 -3.78
CA SER A 75 -18.62 -3.33 -3.21
C SER A 75 -18.40 -4.37 -4.32
N PRO A 76 -17.86 -5.57 -4.01
CA PRO A 76 -17.83 -6.66 -4.99
C PRO A 76 -19.22 -6.97 -5.57
N LEU A 77 -20.28 -6.77 -4.79
CA LEU A 77 -21.66 -6.96 -5.24
C LEU A 77 -22.10 -5.93 -6.30
N SER A 78 -21.67 -4.67 -6.20
CA SER A 78 -22.01 -3.65 -7.19
C SER A 78 -21.20 -3.76 -8.49
N ARG A 79 -20.08 -4.51 -8.46
CA ARG A 79 -19.28 -4.81 -9.66
C ARG A 79 -19.77 -6.03 -10.44
N LEU A 80 -20.55 -6.91 -9.81
CA LEU A 80 -21.19 -8.04 -10.49
C LEU A 80 -22.19 -7.52 -11.54
N GLY A 81 -21.85 -7.66 -12.83
CA GLY A 81 -22.70 -7.25 -13.95
C GLY A 81 -22.39 -5.87 -14.55
N ALA A 82 -21.27 -5.24 -14.19
CA ALA A 82 -20.80 -4.03 -14.87
C ALA A 82 -20.36 -4.35 -16.32
N PRO A 83 -20.67 -3.51 -17.32
CA PRO A 83 -20.37 -3.77 -18.74
C PRO A 83 -18.89 -3.94 -19.12
N GLY A 84 -17.96 -3.73 -18.17
CA GLY A 84 -16.52 -3.95 -18.34
C GLY A 84 -16.08 -5.41 -18.21
N ASP A 85 -16.95 -6.31 -17.76
CA ASP A 85 -16.67 -7.75 -17.65
C ASP A 85 -16.71 -8.48 -19.01
N ALA A 86 -16.91 -7.75 -20.12
CA ALA A 86 -17.15 -8.29 -21.46
C ALA A 86 -15.93 -8.27 -22.40
N ALA A 87 -14.71 -8.29 -21.87
CA ALA A 87 -13.52 -8.66 -22.64
C ALA A 87 -13.15 -10.14 -22.42
N LEU A 88 -14.16 -11.01 -22.31
CA LEU A 88 -13.96 -12.44 -22.25
C LEU A 88 -13.92 -12.96 -23.68
N GLY A 89 -12.73 -12.97 -24.27
CA GLY A 89 -12.46 -13.79 -25.44
C GLY A 89 -12.62 -15.29 -25.11
N GLU A 90 -12.48 -16.15 -26.13
CA GLU A 90 -12.67 -17.62 -25.99
C GLU A 90 -11.81 -18.29 -24.89
N ASP A 91 -10.73 -17.64 -24.41
CA ASP A 91 -9.86 -18.11 -23.33
C ASP A 91 -9.79 -17.11 -22.15
N PHE A 92 -10.72 -17.27 -21.20
CA PHE A 92 -10.82 -16.47 -19.98
C PHE A 92 -9.54 -16.53 -19.12
N GLN A 93 -8.96 -17.72 -18.96
CA GLN A 93 -7.82 -17.93 -18.07
C GLN A 93 -6.61 -17.13 -18.56
N LYS A 94 -6.33 -17.21 -19.87
CA LYS A 94 -5.24 -16.45 -20.49
C LYS A 94 -5.46 -14.94 -20.38
N GLY A 95 -6.68 -14.46 -20.62
CA GLY A 95 -7.03 -13.04 -20.47
C GLY A 95 -6.85 -12.53 -19.05
N ALA A 96 -7.32 -13.30 -18.05
CA ALA A 96 -7.19 -12.96 -16.64
C ALA A 96 -5.71 -12.89 -16.20
N LEU A 97 -4.90 -13.89 -16.56
CA LEU A 97 -3.47 -13.90 -16.25
C LEU A 97 -2.72 -12.75 -16.95
N ALA A 98 -3.06 -12.42 -18.20
CA ALA A 98 -2.50 -11.27 -18.90
C ALA A 98 -2.85 -9.94 -18.21
N SER A 99 -4.09 -9.77 -17.74
CA SER A 99 -4.50 -8.60 -16.96
C SER A 99 -3.71 -8.46 -15.65
N LEU A 100 -3.42 -9.58 -14.98
CA LEU A 100 -2.56 -9.58 -13.78
C LEU A 100 -1.12 -9.16 -14.12
N ALA A 101 -0.56 -9.64 -15.23
CA ALA A 101 0.78 -9.25 -15.67
C ALA A 101 0.87 -7.75 -15.98
N ILE A 102 -0.12 -7.19 -16.68
CA ILE A 102 -0.22 -5.74 -16.94
C ILE A 102 -0.26 -4.95 -15.62
N SER A 103 -0.96 -5.46 -14.61
CA SER A 103 -1.04 -4.79 -13.30
C SER A 103 0.33 -4.73 -12.61
N VAL A 104 1.13 -5.79 -12.71
CA VAL A 104 2.53 -5.80 -12.20
C VAL A 104 3.40 -4.82 -12.99
N GLU A 105 3.29 -4.80 -14.32
CA GLU A 105 4.05 -3.88 -15.17
C GLU A 105 3.73 -2.42 -14.85
N ARG A 106 2.45 -2.08 -14.64
CA ARG A 106 2.04 -0.73 -14.22
C ARG A 106 2.67 -0.33 -12.90
N VAL A 107 2.74 -1.24 -11.92
CA VAL A 107 3.44 -0.96 -10.65
C VAL A 107 4.91 -0.65 -10.91
N ALA A 108 5.59 -1.41 -11.77
CA ALA A 108 6.99 -1.14 -12.09
C ALA A 108 7.20 0.25 -12.73
N GLN A 109 6.27 0.69 -13.58
CA GLN A 109 6.32 2.00 -14.24
C GLN A 109 6.10 3.18 -13.27
N HIS A 110 5.37 2.98 -12.18
CA HIS A 110 5.04 4.01 -11.18
C HIS A 110 5.77 3.82 -9.85
N ALA A 111 6.71 2.86 -9.78
CA ALA A 111 7.44 2.57 -8.56
C ALA A 111 8.31 3.76 -8.16
N SER A 112 8.22 4.18 -6.90
CA SER A 112 9.10 5.18 -6.30
C SER A 112 10.41 4.50 -5.85
N PRO A 113 11.56 4.77 -6.50
CA PRO A 113 12.83 4.20 -6.06
C PRO A 113 13.24 4.73 -4.68
N GLU A 114 12.81 5.93 -4.33
CA GLU A 114 13.08 6.54 -3.02
C GLU A 114 12.35 5.78 -1.90
N ASP A 115 11.03 5.63 -2.00
CA ASP A 115 10.24 4.88 -1.01
C ASP A 115 10.72 3.43 -0.89
N PHE A 116 11.04 2.81 -2.03
CA PHE A 116 11.57 1.44 -2.04
C PHE A 116 12.90 1.34 -1.29
N ASN A 117 13.84 2.26 -1.54
CA ASN A 117 15.12 2.26 -0.85
C ASN A 117 14.98 2.55 0.64
N ILE A 118 14.09 3.46 1.04
CA ILE A 118 13.77 3.72 2.45
C ILE A 118 13.23 2.45 3.12
N ALA A 119 12.30 1.75 2.47
CA ALA A 119 11.75 0.49 2.98
C ALA A 119 12.84 -0.58 3.14
N VAL A 120 13.73 -0.74 2.16
CA VAL A 120 14.86 -1.69 2.24
C VAL A 120 15.81 -1.34 3.40
N GLU A 121 16.14 -0.07 3.61
CA GLU A 121 17.02 0.34 4.72
C GLU A 121 16.39 0.07 6.10
N LEU A 122 15.12 0.45 6.28
CA LEU A 122 14.40 0.21 7.53
C LEU A 122 14.31 -1.29 7.85
N LEU A 123 14.02 -2.11 6.84
CA LEU A 123 13.93 -3.56 6.99
C LEU A 123 15.28 -4.25 7.05
N GLY A 124 16.36 -3.61 6.62
CA GLY A 124 17.73 -4.12 6.74
C GLY A 124 18.32 -3.96 8.14
N ASN A 125 17.82 -3.02 8.94
CA ASN A 125 18.30 -2.79 10.30
C ASN A 125 17.91 -3.94 11.24
N ALA A 126 18.83 -4.88 11.48
CA ALA A 126 18.59 -6.04 12.34
C ALA A 126 18.44 -5.72 13.84
N ARG A 127 18.78 -4.50 14.29
CA ARG A 127 18.66 -4.11 15.70
C ARG A 127 17.21 -3.82 16.09
N SER A 128 16.45 -3.22 15.19
CA SER A 128 15.04 -2.89 15.38
C SER A 128 14.15 -4.12 15.26
N ALA A 129 12.90 -4.03 15.73
CA ALA A 129 11.85 -4.98 15.41
C ALA A 129 11.11 -4.56 14.14
N VAL A 130 10.59 -5.55 13.42
CA VAL A 130 9.69 -5.36 12.28
C VAL A 130 8.36 -5.99 12.64
N PHE A 131 7.32 -5.17 12.64
CA PHE A 131 5.95 -5.60 12.81
C PHE A 131 5.28 -5.59 11.44
N CYS A 132 4.61 -6.66 11.07
CA CYS A 132 3.83 -6.74 9.84
C CYS A 132 2.36 -6.83 10.20
N THR A 133 1.51 -6.06 9.54
CA THR A 133 0.08 -6.04 9.79
C THR A 133 -0.72 -5.79 8.52
N GLY A 134 -2.00 -6.16 8.54
CA GLY A 134 -2.92 -5.92 7.44
C GLY A 134 -4.37 -6.10 7.89
N GLY A 135 -5.29 -5.68 7.02
CA GLY A 135 -6.71 -5.89 7.19
C GLY A 135 -7.16 -7.30 6.79
N ARG A 136 -8.47 -7.56 6.86
CA ARG A 136 -9.12 -8.85 6.56
C ARG A 136 -8.66 -9.49 5.26
N SER A 137 -8.51 -8.70 4.19
CA SER A 137 -8.11 -9.18 2.86
C SER A 137 -6.62 -8.99 2.56
N SER A 138 -5.84 -8.38 3.45
CA SER A 138 -4.43 -8.04 3.21
C SER A 138 -3.48 -8.59 4.27
N LEU A 139 -3.99 -9.15 5.37
CA LEU A 139 -3.21 -9.80 6.41
C LEU A 139 -2.37 -10.97 5.86
N PHE A 140 -2.85 -11.65 4.82
CA PHE A 140 -2.08 -12.73 4.20
C PHE A 140 -0.77 -12.21 3.56
N LEU A 141 -0.75 -10.98 3.02
CA LEU A 141 0.47 -10.35 2.50
C LEU A 141 1.43 -10.03 3.64
N ALA A 142 0.92 -9.50 4.74
CA ALA A 142 1.70 -9.26 5.96
C ALA A 142 2.33 -10.54 6.49
N SER A 143 1.56 -11.63 6.55
CA SER A 143 2.02 -12.96 6.95
C SER A 143 3.08 -13.51 6.00
N ARG A 144 2.88 -13.35 4.68
CA ARG A 144 3.82 -13.78 3.65
C ARG A 144 5.16 -13.05 3.76
N LEU A 145 5.14 -11.71 3.86
CA LEU A 145 6.34 -10.92 4.03
C LEU A 145 7.05 -11.26 5.35
N ALA A 146 6.31 -11.33 6.45
CA ALA A 146 6.87 -11.70 7.76
C ALA A 146 7.57 -13.06 7.71
N SER A 147 6.94 -14.05 7.08
CA SER A 147 7.50 -15.41 6.93
C SER A 147 8.78 -15.44 6.09
N HIS A 148 8.93 -14.56 5.11
CA HIS A 148 10.19 -14.42 4.38
C HIS A 148 11.25 -13.68 5.19
N LEU A 149 10.88 -12.57 5.85
CA LEU A 149 11.79 -11.78 6.65
C LEU A 149 12.41 -12.60 7.80
N THR A 150 11.67 -13.51 8.45
CA THR A 150 12.20 -14.34 9.56
C THR A 150 13.37 -15.24 9.15
N HIS A 151 13.47 -15.59 7.86
CA HIS A 151 14.59 -16.36 7.30
C HIS A 151 15.87 -15.53 7.17
N ILE A 152 15.76 -14.22 6.95
CA ILE A 152 16.90 -13.34 6.64
C ILE A 152 17.22 -12.32 7.74
N ARG A 153 16.33 -12.13 8.72
CA ARG A 153 16.55 -11.28 9.89
C ARG A 153 15.79 -11.75 11.14
N PRO A 154 16.26 -11.38 12.35
CA PRO A 154 15.52 -11.60 13.58
C PRO A 154 14.43 -10.53 13.82
N LYS A 155 13.68 -10.70 14.92
CA LYS A 155 12.73 -9.72 15.49
C LYS A 155 11.59 -9.31 14.55
N VAL A 156 11.05 -10.26 13.81
CA VAL A 156 9.90 -10.04 12.93
C VAL A 156 8.64 -10.61 13.61
N ARG A 157 7.56 -9.84 13.68
CA ARG A 157 6.29 -10.26 14.29
C ARG A 157 5.11 -9.95 13.36
N LEU A 158 4.20 -10.90 13.19
CA LEU A 158 2.89 -10.66 12.56
C LEU A 158 1.91 -10.17 13.63
N VAL A 159 1.17 -9.11 13.31
CA VAL A 159 0.18 -8.49 14.21
C VAL A 159 -1.17 -8.45 13.50
N GLU A 160 -2.22 -8.79 14.23
CA GLU A 160 -3.60 -8.72 13.77
C GLU A 160 -4.32 -7.63 14.57
N PRO A 161 -4.58 -6.44 14.00
CA PRO A 161 -5.12 -5.29 14.74
C PRO A 161 -6.52 -5.52 15.32
N ALA A 162 -7.26 -6.48 14.76
CA ALA A 162 -8.61 -6.80 15.22
C ALA A 162 -8.63 -7.61 16.54
N LEU A 163 -7.48 -8.12 16.99
CA LEU A 163 -7.37 -8.89 18.22
C LEU A 163 -6.96 -7.97 19.37
N GLU A 164 -7.54 -8.18 20.57
CA GLU A 164 -7.25 -7.34 21.75
C GLU A 164 -5.75 -7.29 22.10
N ARG A 165 -5.03 -8.40 21.87
CA ARG A 165 -3.58 -8.52 22.05
C ARG A 165 -2.75 -7.55 21.20
N ALA A 166 -3.33 -6.89 20.19
CA ALA A 166 -2.63 -5.87 19.42
C ALA A 166 -2.22 -4.67 20.29
N ASN A 167 -2.95 -4.37 21.37
CA ASN A 167 -2.60 -3.29 22.29
C ASN A 167 -1.30 -3.55 23.05
N GLU A 168 -1.01 -4.80 23.41
CA GLU A 168 0.25 -5.19 24.04
C GLU A 168 1.44 -4.91 23.10
N VAL A 169 1.25 -5.16 21.80
CA VAL A 169 2.26 -4.87 20.78
C VAL A 169 2.53 -3.36 20.66
N LEU A 170 1.51 -2.52 20.81
CA LEU A 170 1.68 -1.05 20.78
C LEU A 170 2.51 -0.52 21.96
N VAL A 171 2.59 -1.25 23.06
CA VAL A 171 3.45 -0.92 24.21
C VAL A 171 4.91 -1.28 23.91
N ASP A 172 5.13 -2.35 23.16
CA ASP A 172 6.47 -2.83 22.77
C ASP A 172 7.11 -2.02 21.63
N ILE A 173 6.30 -1.34 20.82
CA ILE A 173 6.76 -0.57 19.65
C ILE A 173 7.50 0.69 20.09
N GLY A 174 8.71 0.89 19.55
CA GLY A 174 9.54 2.07 19.79
C GLY A 174 9.98 2.83 18.53
N PRO A 175 10.75 3.92 18.71
CA PRO A 175 11.17 4.82 17.63
C PRO A 175 12.14 4.21 16.61
N ASP A 176 12.82 3.12 16.98
CA ASP A 176 13.72 2.40 16.07
C ASP A 176 12.98 1.35 15.23
N ASP A 177 11.75 1.00 15.59
CA ASP A 177 11.00 -0.10 14.99
C ASP A 177 10.29 0.31 13.70
N ALA A 178 10.11 -0.68 12.83
CA ALA A 178 9.35 -0.52 11.60
C ALA A 178 8.01 -1.26 11.69
N LEU A 179 6.94 -0.58 11.28
CA LEU A 179 5.63 -1.20 11.07
C LEU A 179 5.34 -1.24 9.57
N VAL A 180 5.31 -2.45 9.01
CA VAL A 180 4.84 -2.70 7.64
C VAL A 180 3.33 -2.91 7.67
N VAL A 181 2.60 -2.05 6.98
CA VAL A 181 1.13 -2.07 6.94
C VAL A 181 0.66 -2.35 5.53
N PHE A 182 -0.18 -3.36 5.35
CA PHE A 182 -0.89 -3.61 4.10
C PHE A 182 -2.34 -3.13 4.22
N ASP A 183 -2.65 -1.98 3.66
CA ASP A 183 -3.99 -1.38 3.74
C ASP A 183 -4.49 -0.99 2.36
N TYR A 184 -5.59 -1.61 1.95
CA TYR A 184 -6.17 -1.53 0.61
C TYR A 184 -7.65 -1.20 0.67
N ARG A 185 -8.21 -0.71 -0.44
CA ARG A 185 -9.49 -0.02 -0.57
C ARG A 185 -10.61 -0.73 0.15
N ARG A 186 -11.50 0.09 0.74
CA ARG A 186 -12.30 -0.26 1.93
C ARG A 186 -11.39 -0.39 3.16
N TYR A 187 -10.52 0.60 3.33
CA TYR A 187 -9.51 0.69 4.39
C TYR A 187 -10.15 0.48 5.76
N GLN A 188 -9.58 -0.43 6.53
CA GLN A 188 -10.18 -0.81 7.79
C GLN A 188 -9.77 0.16 8.89
N LYS A 189 -10.78 0.70 9.59
CA LYS A 189 -10.55 1.61 10.71
C LYS A 189 -9.60 1.03 11.77
N SER A 190 -9.71 -0.25 12.10
CA SER A 190 -8.79 -0.90 13.05
C SER A 190 -7.33 -0.89 12.60
N VAL A 191 -7.06 -1.02 11.30
CA VAL A 191 -5.70 -0.98 10.72
C VAL A 191 -5.17 0.45 10.75
N ILE A 192 -5.99 1.43 10.36
CA ILE A 192 -5.65 2.85 10.40
C ILE A 192 -5.36 3.30 11.83
N ASP A 193 -6.25 2.99 12.78
CA ASP A 193 -6.11 3.37 14.18
C ASP A 193 -4.86 2.74 14.82
N PHE A 194 -4.56 1.48 14.48
CA PHE A 194 -3.34 0.80 14.93
C PHE A 194 -2.07 1.42 14.35
N ALA A 195 -2.04 1.70 13.04
CA ALA A 195 -0.89 2.34 12.39
C ALA A 195 -0.65 3.75 12.94
N ALA A 196 -1.72 4.52 13.17
CA ALA A 196 -1.63 5.84 13.78
C ALA A 196 -1.12 5.78 15.23
N ALA A 197 -1.54 4.77 16.01
CA ALA A 197 -1.03 4.55 17.36
C ALA A 197 0.46 4.20 17.36
N ALA A 198 0.89 3.26 16.50
CA ALA A 198 2.31 2.91 16.35
C ALA A 198 3.15 4.10 15.90
N HIS A 199 2.65 4.92 14.98
CA HIS A 199 3.32 6.14 14.55
C HIS A 199 3.50 7.15 15.71
N ARG A 200 2.49 7.32 16.58
CA ARG A 200 2.60 8.16 17.79
C ARG A 200 3.64 7.65 18.79
N GLN A 201 3.94 6.35 18.79
CA GLN A 201 5.02 5.74 19.58
C GLN A 201 6.41 5.91 18.91
N GLY A 202 6.46 6.53 17.73
CA GLY A 202 7.69 6.82 16.99
C GLY A 202 8.03 5.82 15.89
N ALA A 203 7.22 4.77 15.68
CA ALA A 203 7.50 3.75 14.68
C ALA A 203 7.60 4.33 13.27
N ARG A 204 8.53 3.80 12.47
CA ARG A 204 8.63 4.10 11.04
C ARG A 204 7.64 3.25 10.27
N ILE A 205 6.71 3.89 9.57
CA ILE A 205 5.62 3.20 8.88
C ILE A 205 6.00 2.94 7.41
N ILE A 206 5.98 1.68 6.99
CA ILE A 206 6.12 1.28 5.58
C ILE A 206 4.74 0.83 5.11
N LEU A 207 4.11 1.61 4.25
CA LEU A 207 2.74 1.37 3.79
C LEU A 207 2.75 0.70 2.42
N PHE A 208 2.10 -0.46 2.31
CA PHE A 208 1.64 -1.05 1.07
C PHE A 208 0.16 -0.71 0.87
N THR A 209 -0.16 -0.04 -0.23
CA THR A 209 -1.53 0.44 -0.47
C THR A 209 -1.87 0.45 -1.95
N ASP A 210 -3.07 0.90 -2.32
CA ASP A 210 -3.51 1.02 -3.72
C ASP A 210 -3.29 2.42 -4.30
N GLU A 211 -3.71 2.60 -5.55
CA GLU A 211 -3.66 3.84 -6.30
C GLU A 211 -4.43 5.01 -5.65
N TRP A 212 -5.41 4.73 -4.78
CA TRP A 212 -6.20 5.75 -4.08
C TRP A 212 -5.57 6.21 -2.75
N LYS A 213 -4.53 5.51 -2.29
CA LYS A 213 -3.75 5.77 -1.08
C LYS A 213 -4.58 5.77 0.22
N SER A 214 -4.29 4.79 1.08
CA SER A 214 -4.83 4.76 2.46
C SER A 214 -4.55 6.08 3.21
N PRO A 215 -5.42 6.50 4.15
CA PRO A 215 -5.14 7.61 5.07
C PRO A 215 -3.80 7.49 5.81
N ILE A 216 -3.28 6.26 5.96
CA ILE A 216 -1.96 5.99 6.54
C ILE A 216 -0.84 6.67 5.75
N ALA A 217 -1.02 6.90 4.44
CA ALA A 217 -0.03 7.55 3.59
C ALA A 217 0.35 8.95 4.10
N GLY A 218 -0.56 9.65 4.78
CA GLY A 218 -0.31 10.99 5.34
C GLY A 218 0.73 11.01 6.46
N PHE A 219 1.06 9.87 7.05
CA PHE A 219 2.09 9.73 8.09
C PHE A 219 3.04 8.55 7.84
N ALA A 220 3.03 7.99 6.62
CA ALA A 220 3.93 6.92 6.24
C ALA A 220 5.36 7.45 6.05
N THR A 221 6.35 6.66 6.46
CA THR A 221 7.76 6.93 6.16
C THR A 221 8.09 6.56 4.71
N ALA A 222 7.51 5.48 4.22
CA ALA A 222 7.63 5.05 2.83
C ALA A 222 6.30 4.48 2.35
N THR A 223 5.89 4.79 1.12
CA THR A 223 4.65 4.27 0.53
C THR A 223 4.91 3.52 -0.77
N LEU A 224 4.51 2.25 -0.80
CA LEU A 224 4.56 1.37 -1.97
C LEU A 224 3.14 1.13 -2.48
N SER A 225 2.75 1.86 -3.51
CA SER A 225 1.44 1.70 -4.15
C SER A 225 1.41 0.54 -5.13
N SER A 226 0.29 -0.17 -5.18
CA SER A 226 0.00 -1.27 -6.10
C SER A 226 -1.31 -1.02 -6.84
N PHE A 227 -1.39 -1.30 -8.15
CA PHE A 227 -2.66 -1.24 -8.87
C PHE A 227 -3.50 -2.49 -8.60
N VAL A 228 -4.71 -2.33 -8.05
CA VAL A 228 -5.52 -3.47 -7.56
C VAL A 228 -6.68 -3.86 -8.48
N GLN A 229 -6.97 -3.04 -9.50
CA GLN A 229 -8.07 -3.29 -10.42
C GLN A 229 -7.76 -4.43 -11.41
N THR A 230 -8.71 -5.35 -11.52
CA THR A 230 -8.77 -6.39 -12.57
C THR A 230 -10.20 -6.51 -13.07
N GLY A 231 -10.42 -7.30 -14.13
CA GLY A 231 -11.75 -7.70 -14.60
C GLY A 231 -12.52 -8.62 -13.65
N SER A 232 -12.11 -8.74 -12.38
CA SER A 232 -12.83 -9.43 -11.32
C SER A 232 -13.45 -8.42 -10.36
N PRO A 233 -14.66 -8.67 -9.82
CA PRO A 233 -15.24 -7.91 -8.72
C PRO A 233 -14.34 -7.83 -7.48
N PHE A 234 -13.46 -8.81 -7.29
CA PHE A 234 -12.46 -8.84 -6.24
C PHE A 234 -11.15 -8.19 -6.69
N ASP A 235 -10.55 -7.43 -5.78
CA ASP A 235 -9.26 -6.81 -6.01
C ASP A 235 -8.14 -7.82 -6.10
N THR A 236 -7.24 -7.63 -7.05
CA THR A 236 -6.01 -8.40 -7.07
C THR A 236 -5.05 -7.91 -6.00
N LYS A 237 -4.23 -8.84 -5.53
CA LYS A 237 -3.08 -8.60 -4.65
C LYS A 237 -1.77 -9.12 -5.25
N VAL A 238 -1.81 -9.55 -6.51
CA VAL A 238 -0.61 -10.06 -7.22
C VAL A 238 0.48 -8.99 -7.30
N PRO A 239 0.20 -7.71 -7.64
CA PRO A 239 1.27 -6.71 -7.68
C PRO A 239 1.87 -6.41 -6.31
N ALA A 240 1.05 -6.41 -5.25
CA ALA A 240 1.52 -6.27 -3.87
C ALA A 240 2.42 -7.43 -3.43
N LEU A 241 2.05 -8.66 -3.81
CA LEU A 241 2.86 -9.85 -3.56
C LEU A 241 4.19 -9.77 -4.32
N ALA A 242 4.17 -9.35 -5.58
CA ALA A 242 5.39 -9.15 -6.38
C ALA A 242 6.32 -8.09 -5.74
N GLN A 243 5.76 -7.00 -5.19
CA GLN A 243 6.53 -6.02 -4.44
C GLN A 243 7.13 -6.62 -3.15
N CYS A 244 6.41 -7.47 -2.43
CA CYS A 244 6.96 -8.19 -1.26
C CYS A 244 8.17 -9.04 -1.65
N GLU A 245 8.07 -9.82 -2.73
CA GLU A 245 9.17 -10.68 -3.19
C GLU A 245 10.36 -9.86 -3.69
N THR A 246 10.09 -8.75 -4.37
CA THR A 246 11.13 -7.80 -4.82
C THR A 246 11.84 -7.15 -3.62
N LEU A 247 11.12 -6.80 -2.57
CA LEU A 247 11.69 -6.24 -1.35
C LEU A 247 12.61 -7.24 -0.63
N ILE A 248 12.20 -8.52 -0.57
CA ILE A 248 13.03 -9.60 -0.03
C ILE A 248 14.29 -9.80 -0.88
N ALA A 249 14.16 -9.84 -2.20
CA ALA A 249 15.31 -9.96 -3.10
C ALA A 249 16.29 -8.79 -2.92
N ALA A 250 15.78 -7.57 -2.80
CA ALA A 250 16.59 -6.38 -2.55
C ALA A 250 17.29 -6.42 -1.19
N LEU A 251 16.62 -6.89 -0.14
CA LEU A 251 17.23 -7.07 1.19
C LEU A 251 18.38 -8.07 1.15
N ILE A 252 18.21 -9.21 0.47
CA ILE A 252 19.27 -10.22 0.30
C ILE A 252 20.44 -9.64 -0.50
N ALA A 253 20.16 -8.91 -1.57
CA ALA A 253 21.20 -8.30 -2.40
C ALA A 253 21.99 -7.21 -1.66
N ARG A 254 21.33 -6.46 -0.77
CA ARG A 254 21.95 -5.33 -0.03
C ARG A 254 22.61 -5.74 1.28
N PHE A 255 22.12 -6.78 1.94
CA PHE A 255 22.61 -7.29 3.23
C PHE A 255 22.94 -8.81 3.16
N PRO A 256 23.83 -9.24 2.24
CA PRO A 256 24.06 -10.66 1.99
C PRO A 256 24.69 -11.39 3.18
N GLU A 257 25.58 -10.75 3.94
CA GLU A 257 26.25 -11.38 5.08
C GLU A 257 25.32 -11.53 6.30
N GLU A 258 24.42 -10.58 6.55
CA GLU A 258 23.36 -10.70 7.55
C GLU A 258 22.42 -11.86 7.22
N ALA A 259 21.95 -11.93 5.97
CA ALA A 259 21.08 -12.99 5.50
C ALA A 259 21.76 -14.36 5.59
N ARG A 260 23.02 -14.47 5.12
CA ARG A 260 23.80 -15.72 5.21
C ARG A 260 23.98 -16.18 6.64
N ARG A 261 24.43 -15.29 7.54
CA ARG A 261 24.59 -15.62 8.98
C ARG A 261 23.28 -16.11 9.61
N ARG A 262 22.16 -15.49 9.25
CA ARG A 262 20.84 -15.89 9.77
C ARG A 262 20.44 -17.27 9.27
N LEU A 263 20.62 -17.56 7.98
CA LEU A 263 20.30 -18.85 7.37
C LEU A 263 21.17 -19.97 7.94
N GLU A 264 22.48 -19.77 8.06
CA GLU A 264 23.41 -20.72 8.68
C GLU A 264 23.00 -21.06 10.12
N ALA A 265 22.62 -20.06 10.91
CA ALA A 265 22.14 -20.28 12.26
C ALA A 265 20.83 -21.10 12.31
N ILE A 266 19.92 -20.89 11.35
CA ILE A 266 18.68 -21.67 11.23
C ILE A 266 18.98 -23.12 10.82
N GLU A 267 19.89 -23.33 9.87
CA GLU A 267 20.31 -24.65 9.41
C GLU A 267 20.97 -25.44 10.55
N ALA A 268 21.89 -24.82 11.30
CA ALA A 268 22.54 -25.46 12.44
C ALA A 268 21.53 -25.99 13.47
N VAL A 269 20.47 -25.22 13.78
CA VAL A 269 19.39 -25.65 14.67
C VAL A 269 18.62 -26.83 14.07
N ARG A 270 18.25 -26.78 12.79
CA ARG A 270 17.52 -27.86 12.11
C ARG A 270 18.32 -29.16 12.04
N SER A 271 19.61 -29.07 11.75
CA SER A 271 20.52 -30.22 11.75
C SER A 271 20.69 -30.83 13.14
N SER A 272 20.76 -30.00 14.20
CA SER A 272 20.82 -30.49 15.58
C SER A 272 19.51 -31.10 16.09
N ALA A 273 18.38 -30.76 15.47
CA ALA A 273 17.05 -31.25 15.84
C ALA A 273 16.64 -32.55 15.11
N THR A 274 17.44 -33.02 14.15
CA THR A 274 17.21 -34.28 13.43
C THR A 274 18.02 -35.38 14.14
N PRO A 275 17.40 -36.34 14.85
CA PRO A 275 18.15 -37.43 15.46
C PRO A 275 18.79 -38.27 14.35
N GLU A 276 20.11 -38.47 14.41
CA GLU A 276 20.77 -39.55 13.68
C GLU A 276 20.09 -40.88 14.10
N GLY A 277 19.26 -41.45 13.21
CA GLY A 277 18.72 -42.80 13.41
C GLY A 277 17.21 -43.02 13.21
N ALA A 278 16.44 -42.10 12.66
CA ALA A 278 15.08 -42.43 12.20
C ALA A 278 15.12 -43.07 10.81
N SER A 279 15.54 -44.34 10.76
CA SER A 279 15.23 -45.23 9.64
C SER A 279 13.72 -45.32 9.52
N ILE A 280 13.13 -44.70 8.51
CA ILE A 280 11.75 -44.97 8.11
C ILE A 280 11.85 -46.12 7.11
N ASP A 281 11.75 -47.36 7.61
CA ASP A 281 11.47 -48.51 6.76
C ASP A 281 10.04 -48.36 6.22
N PHE A 282 9.92 -48.39 4.88
CA PHE A 282 8.65 -48.48 4.16
C PHE A 282 8.22 -49.94 4.00
#